data_AF-A0A7W0G873-F1
#
_entry.id   AF-A0A7W0G873-F1
#
_cell.length_a   1.000
_cell.length_b   1.000
_cell.length_c   1.000
_cell.angle_alpha   90.00
_cell.angle_beta   90.00
_cell.angle_gamma   90.00
#
_symmetry.space_group_name_H-M   'P 1'
#
loop_
_entity.id
_entity.type
_entity.pdbx_description
1 polymer ?
#
loop_
_entity_poly.entity_id
_entity_poly.type
_entity_poly.pdbx_seq_one_letter_code
_entity_poly.pdbx_strand_id
1 'polypeptide(L)'
;MDTFVILRRSGWRSGEELQEAAARSTAEGERMPEDIRWIRSYVLEEADGVGTVCIYQASSPEAIRAHAAAAELPIDEIVRVADTVVVRPDPQPAV
;
A
#
# COMPACT_ATOMS: atom_id res chain seq x y z
N MET A 1 -10.47 -2.32 12.77
CA MET A 1 -9.90 -1.77 11.54
C MET A 1 -10.71 -2.29 10.36
N ASP A 2 -10.99 -1.41 9.40
CA ASP A 2 -11.61 -1.74 8.11
C ASP A 2 -10.51 -1.99 7.06
N THR A 3 -10.83 -2.72 6.00
CA THR A 3 -9.91 -2.93 4.87
C THR A 3 -10.06 -1.83 3.84
N PHE A 4 -8.94 -1.33 3.33
CA PHE A 4 -8.86 -0.30 2.32
C PHE A 4 -7.95 -0.71 1.17
N VAL A 5 -8.33 -0.28 -0.03
CA VAL A 5 -7.48 -0.27 -1.22
C VAL A 5 -6.91 1.13 -1.35
N ILE A 6 -5.60 1.23 -1.54
CA ILE A 6 -4.89 2.49 -1.77
C ILE A 6 -4.23 2.42 -3.14
N LEU A 7 -4.59 3.36 -4.01
CA LEU A 7 -3.97 3.50 -5.33
C LEU A 7 -2.88 4.57 -5.28
N ARG A 8 -1.72 4.23 -5.83
CA ARG A 8 -0.57 5.13 -6.00
C ARG A 8 -0.09 5.04 -7.44
N ARG A 9 -0.48 6.01 -8.27
CA ARG A 9 -0.13 6.13 -9.68
C ARG A 9 1.22 6.79 -9.83
N SER A 10 2.09 6.18 -10.63
CA SER A 10 3.38 6.71 -11.08
C SER A 10 4.17 7.32 -9.93
N GLY A 11 4.11 6.65 -8.76
CA GLY A 11 4.61 7.17 -7.50
C GLY A 11 6.13 7.13 -7.40
N TRP A 12 6.78 6.33 -8.24
CA TRP A 12 8.22 6.09 -8.23
C TRP A 12 8.76 5.92 -9.65
N ARG A 13 10.02 6.30 -9.87
CA ARG A 13 10.67 6.17 -11.20
C ARG A 13 11.20 4.77 -11.48
N SER A 14 11.44 3.97 -10.44
CA SER A 14 12.00 2.63 -10.57
C SER A 14 11.51 1.70 -9.45
N GLY A 15 11.71 0.41 -9.63
CA GLY A 15 11.45 -0.59 -8.58
C GLY A 15 12.34 -0.42 -7.34
N GLU A 16 13.55 0.11 -7.50
CA GLU A 16 14.46 0.41 -6.39
C GLU A 16 13.92 1.55 -5.51
N GLU A 17 13.43 2.63 -6.14
CA GLU A 17 12.83 3.75 -5.43
C GLU A 17 11.55 3.30 -4.68
N LEU A 18 10.76 2.41 -5.29
CA LEU A 18 9.64 1.75 -4.61
C LEU A 18 10.10 0.90 -3.41
N GLN A 19 11.21 0.17 -3.52
CA GLN A 19 11.72 -0.66 -2.42
C GLN A 19 12.14 0.20 -1.21
N GLU A 20 12.78 1.35 -1.44
CA GLU A 20 13.09 2.31 -0.38
C GLU A 20 11.82 2.87 0.28
N ALA A 21 10.81 3.21 -0.51
CA ALA A 21 9.53 3.67 -0.01
C ALA A 21 8.79 2.58 0.77
N ALA A 22 8.86 1.32 0.33
CA ALA A 22 8.32 0.17 1.04
C ALA A 22 8.99 -0.02 2.41
N ALA A 23 10.32 0.17 2.50
CA ALA A 23 11.02 0.09 3.78
C ALA A 23 10.57 1.17 4.77
N ARG A 24 10.41 2.42 4.30
CA ARG A 24 9.86 3.52 5.13
C ARG A 24 8.42 3.24 5.55
N SER A 25 7.58 2.78 4.62
CA SER A 25 6.20 2.39 4.90
C SER A 25 6.12 1.32 5.98
N THR A 26 6.91 0.26 5.90
CA THR A 26 6.94 -0.79 6.91
C THR A 26 7.38 -0.23 8.27
N ALA A 27 8.48 0.53 8.30
CA ALA A 27 8.99 1.09 9.56
C ALA A 27 7.96 1.98 10.28
N GLU A 28 7.25 2.85 9.55
CA GLU A 28 6.21 3.69 10.15
C GLU A 28 4.94 2.91 10.52
N GLY A 29 4.60 1.86 9.78
CA GLY A 29 3.46 1.00 10.09
C GLY A 29 3.63 0.26 11.42
N GLU A 30 4.85 -0.23 11.70
CA GLU A 30 5.18 -0.88 12.97
C GLU A 30 5.08 0.07 14.18
N ARG A 31 5.06 1.39 13.96
CA ARG A 31 4.89 2.40 15.02
C ARG A 31 3.42 2.71 15.29
N MET A 32 2.52 2.23 14.43
CA MET A 32 1.08 2.48 14.49
C MET A 32 0.25 1.17 14.45
N PRO A 33 0.62 0.11 15.19
CA PRO A 33 0.08 -1.23 14.99
C PRO A 33 -1.43 -1.37 15.28
N GLU A 34 -1.98 -0.50 16.12
CA GLU A 34 -3.41 -0.46 16.45
C GLU A 34 -4.24 0.30 15.40
N ASP A 35 -3.59 1.17 14.60
CA ASP A 35 -4.25 2.10 13.69
C ASP A 35 -4.12 1.72 12.22
N ILE A 36 -3.01 1.08 11.84
CA ILE A 36 -2.76 0.72 10.46
C ILE A 36 -1.91 -0.53 10.34
N ARG A 37 -2.24 -1.38 9.35
CA ARG A 37 -1.49 -2.56 9.00
C ARG A 37 -1.43 -2.73 7.50
N TRP A 38 -0.23 -2.81 6.96
CA TRP A 38 -0.03 -3.16 5.56
C TRP A 38 -0.21 -4.67 5.38
N ILE A 39 -1.10 -5.08 4.46
CA ILE A 39 -1.41 -6.49 4.20
C ILE A 39 -0.64 -7.02 2.99
N ARG A 40 -0.74 -6.32 1.85
CA ARG A 40 -0.02 -6.65 0.61
C ARG A 40 -0.07 -5.50 -0.38
N SER A 41 0.71 -5.60 -1.46
CA SER A 41 0.64 -4.70 -2.61
C SER A 41 0.84 -5.44 -3.91
N TYR A 42 0.14 -5.00 -4.94
CA TYR A 42 0.45 -5.30 -6.33
C TYR A 42 1.23 -4.13 -6.91
N VAL A 43 2.39 -4.43 -7.50
CA VAL A 43 3.21 -3.45 -8.21
C VAL A 43 2.68 -3.33 -9.63
N LEU A 44 2.48 -2.10 -10.09
CA LEU A 44 1.97 -1.78 -11.42
C LEU A 44 3.10 -1.30 -12.32
N GLU A 45 3.14 -1.83 -13.54
CA GLU A 45 3.88 -1.20 -14.64
C GLU A 45 3.03 -0.05 -15.20
N GLU A 46 3.56 1.17 -15.15
CA GLU A 46 2.89 2.36 -15.68
C GLU A 46 3.79 3.07 -16.68
N ALA A 47 3.19 3.85 -17.59
CA ALA A 47 3.93 4.47 -18.70
C ALA A 47 5.10 5.36 -18.23
N ASP A 48 4.92 6.03 -17.09
CA ASP A 48 5.87 7.02 -16.56
C ASP A 48 6.58 6.55 -15.28
N GLY A 49 6.53 5.24 -14.97
CA GLY A 49 7.21 4.67 -13.81
C GLY A 49 6.48 3.49 -13.19
N VAL A 50 6.55 3.42 -11.87
CA VAL A 50 6.00 2.32 -11.08
C VAL A 50 4.85 2.84 -10.22
N GLY A 51 3.72 2.14 -10.28
CA GLY A 51 2.57 2.38 -9.41
C GLY A 51 2.35 1.23 -8.42
N THR A 52 1.41 1.39 -7.49
CA THR A 52 0.96 0.29 -6.63
C THR A 52 -0.54 0.33 -6.37
N VAL A 53 -1.11 -0.86 -6.19
CA VAL A 53 -2.40 -1.08 -5.53
C VAL A 53 -2.11 -1.78 -4.22
N CYS A 54 -2.29 -1.08 -3.10
CA CYS A 54 -1.98 -1.63 -1.79
C CYS A 54 -3.25 -1.95 -1.00
N ILE A 55 -3.22 -3.04 -0.26
CA ILE A 55 -4.27 -3.45 0.67
C ILE A 55 -3.78 -3.18 2.09
N TYR A 56 -4.55 -2.38 2.81
CA TYR A 56 -4.27 -2.02 4.19
C TYR A 56 -5.49 -2.31 5.06
N GLN A 57 -5.26 -2.68 6.32
CA GLN A 57 -6.26 -2.49 7.36
C GLN A 57 -5.96 -1.18 8.08
N ALA A 58 -6.99 -0.39 8.38
CA ALA A 58 -6.81 0.84 9.14
C ALA A 58 -8.02 1.16 10.03
N SER A 59 -7.81 1.97 11.08
CA SER A 59 -8.88 2.47 11.93
C SER A 59 -9.76 3.49 11.19
N SER A 60 -9.18 4.25 10.25
CA SER A 60 -9.90 5.17 9.37
C SER A 60 -9.09 5.57 8.11
N PRO A 61 -9.69 6.24 7.11
CA PRO A 61 -8.94 6.86 6.01
C PRO A 61 -7.90 7.89 6.47
N GLU A 62 -8.13 8.57 7.58
CA GLU A 62 -7.21 9.55 8.16
C GLU A 62 -5.96 8.87 8.72
N ALA A 63 -6.10 7.69 9.35
CA ALA A 63 -4.95 6.89 9.78
C ALA A 63 -4.05 6.50 8.60
N ILE A 64 -4.65 6.16 7.45
CA ILE A 64 -3.91 5.90 6.20
C ILE A 64 -3.14 7.14 5.72
N ARG A 65 -3.77 8.31 5.78
CA ARG A 65 -3.10 9.57 5.39
C ARG A 65 -1.97 9.93 6.34
N ALA A 66 -2.17 9.76 7.65
CA ALA A 66 -1.14 10.01 8.66
C ALA A 66 0.09 9.10 8.44
N HIS A 67 -0.15 7.80 8.24
CA HIS A 67 0.90 6.83 7.89
C HIS A 67 1.65 7.23 6.63
N ALA A 68 0.93 7.53 5.55
CA ALA A 68 1.56 7.89 4.29
C ALA A 68 2.34 9.20 4.36
N ALA A 69 1.87 10.18 5.13
CA ALA A 69 2.61 11.42 5.38
C ALA A 69 3.90 11.13 6.16
N ALA A 70 3.85 10.30 7.20
CA ALA A 70 5.01 9.92 7.99
C ALA A 70 6.05 9.12 7.18
N ALA A 71 5.59 8.27 6.25
CA ALA A 71 6.44 7.45 5.40
C ALA A 71 6.83 8.13 4.05
N GLU A 72 6.39 9.37 3.83
CA GLU A 72 6.61 10.13 2.59
C GLU A 72 6.13 9.36 1.34
N LEU A 73 4.89 8.90 1.38
CA LEU A 73 4.25 8.12 0.32
C LEU A 73 3.16 8.93 -0.38
N PRO A 74 3.06 8.85 -1.73
CA PRO A 74 1.92 9.40 -2.44
C PRO A 74 0.63 8.62 -2.12
N ILE A 75 -0.52 9.28 -2.28
CA ILE A 75 -1.85 8.67 -2.24
C ILE A 75 -2.71 9.37 -3.30
N ASP A 76 -3.19 8.63 -4.29
CA ASP A 76 -4.18 9.13 -5.25
C ASP A 76 -5.60 8.82 -4.79
N GLU A 77 -5.82 7.60 -4.27
CA GLU A 77 -7.14 7.14 -3.86
C GLU A 77 -7.08 6.29 -2.60
N ILE A 78 -8.10 6.43 -1.75
CA ILE A 78 -8.35 5.56 -0.60
C ILE A 78 -9.80 5.07 -0.72
N VAL A 79 -9.98 3.79 -0.97
CA VAL A 79 -11.30 3.18 -1.14
C VAL A 79 -11.52 2.17 -0.02
N ARG A 80 -12.61 2.32 0.73
CA ARG A 80 -13.01 1.31 1.71
C ARG A 80 -13.54 0.08 1.00
N VAL A 81 -13.00 -1.09 1.34
CA VAL A 81 -13.42 -2.37 0.79
C VAL A 81 -14.71 -2.82 1.47
N ALA A 82 -15.74 -3.12 0.68
CA ALA A 82 -17.01 -3.64 1.17
C ALA A 82 -16.95 -5.15 1.48
N ASP A 83 -16.25 -5.92 0.64
CA ASP A 83 -16.05 -7.37 0.80
C ASP A 83 -14.82 -7.85 0.00
N THR A 84 -14.30 -9.04 0.29
CA THR A 84 -13.13 -9.65 -0.38
C THR A 84 -13.48 -11.02 -0.96
N VAL A 85 -13.43 -11.13 -2.29
CA VAL A 85 -13.59 -12.39 -3.01
C VAL A 85 -12.22 -12.90 -3.48
N VAL A 86 -11.78 -14.05 -2.96
CA VAL A 86 -10.52 -14.70 -3.38
C VAL A 86 -10.86 -15.95 -4.19
N VAL A 87 -10.65 -15.88 -5.51
CA VAL A 87 -10.86 -17.04 -6.41
C VAL A 87 -9.65 -17.98 -6.39
N ARG A 88 -8.44 -17.41 -6.33
CA ARG A 88 -7.15 -18.12 -6.20
C ARG A 88 -6.18 -17.26 -5.39
N PRO A 89 -5.25 -17.87 -4.64
CA PRO A 89 -4.20 -17.12 -3.95
C PRO A 89 -3.26 -16.43 -4.94
N ASP A 90 -2.51 -15.45 -4.44
CA ASP A 90 -1.47 -14.79 -5.20
C ASP A 90 -0.38 -15.81 -5.64
N PRO A 91 0.19 -15.67 -6.85
CA PRO A 91 1.27 -16.53 -7.31
C PRO A 91 2.48 -16.38 -6.38
N GLN A 92 3.11 -17.51 -6.04
CA GLN A 92 4.38 -17.49 -5.32
C GLN A 92 5.52 -17.20 -6.32
N PRO A 93 6.53 -16.40 -5.92
CA PRO A 93 7.74 -16.25 -6.72
C PRO A 93 8.33 -17.62 -7.06
N ALA A 94 8.85 -17.79 -8.27
CA ALA A 94 9.63 -18.97 -8.61
C ALA A 94 10.87 -19.02 -7.70
N VAL A 95 11.09 -20.18 -7.07
CA VAL A 95 12.24 -20.44 -6.18
C VAL A 95 13.50 -20.67 -7.00
#